data_AF-A0A221V1I2-F1
#
_entry.id   AF-A0A221V1I2-F1
#
_cell.length_a   1.000
_cell.length_b   1.000
_cell.length_c   1.000
_cell.angle_alpha   90.00
_cell.angle_beta   90.00
_cell.angle_gamma   90.00
#
_symmetry.space_group_name_H-M   'P 1'
#
loop_
_entity.id
_entity.type
_entity.pdbx_description
1 polymer ?
#
loop_
_entity_poly.entity_id
_entity_poly.type
_entity_poly.pdbx_seq_one_letter_code
_entity_poly.pdbx_strand_id
1 'polypeptide(L)' 'MIFGLPLMLFALQMTSVIGSLMFIIFSFNLVAIVTAIVFNMLLFVALSYCQNNPTLFHFKKVFPNTINNKRASCLNYEDD' A
#
# COMPACT_ATOMS: atom_id res chain seq x y z
N MET A 1 -3.45 10.98 6.35
CA MET A 1 -4.21 10.46 5.20
C MET A 1 -4.61 11.66 4.36
N ILE A 2 -4.41 11.61 3.05
CA ILE A 2 -4.76 12.70 2.13
C ILE A 2 -5.60 12.03 1.01
N PHE A 3 -6.80 12.56 0.74
CA PHE A 3 -7.76 11.94 -0.20
C PHE A 3 -8.09 10.46 0.06
N GLY A 4 -8.10 10.03 1.33
CA GLY A 4 -8.35 8.64 1.69
C GLY A 4 -7.15 7.69 1.49
N LEU A 5 -6.02 8.17 0.96
CA LEU A 5 -4.78 7.40 0.78
C LEU A 5 -3.73 7.72 1.87
N PRO A 6 -2.83 6.78 2.25
CA PRO A 6 -1.65 7.06 3.05
C PRO A 6 -0.68 7.88 2.21
N LEU A 7 0.22 8.59 2.89
CA LEU A 7 1.12 9.57 2.28
C LEU A 7 1.94 8.99 1.11
N MET A 8 2.36 7.73 1.21
CA MET A 8 3.18 7.06 0.18
C MET A 8 2.40 6.79 -1.11
N LEU A 9 1.16 6.27 -1.01
CA LEU A 9 0.32 6.02 -2.19
C LEU A 9 -0.16 7.33 -2.83
N PHE A 10 -0.40 8.35 -2.01
CA PHE A 10 -0.69 9.69 -2.51
C PHE A 10 0.49 10.29 -3.30
N ALA A 11 1.72 10.15 -2.79
CA ALA A 11 2.91 10.61 -3.50
C ALA A 11 3.07 9.91 -4.86
N LEU A 12 2.82 8.58 -4.91
CA LEU A 12 2.86 7.82 -6.16
C LEU A 12 1.82 8.32 -7.19
N GLN A 13 0.60 8.61 -6.75
CA GLN A 13 -0.43 9.21 -7.60
C GLN A 13 0.04 10.57 -8.16
N MET A 14 0.61 11.43 -7.32
CA MET A 14 1.10 12.75 -7.75
C MET A 14 2.26 12.63 -8.74
N THR A 15 3.19 11.69 -8.54
CA THR A 15 4.27 11.42 -9.49
C THR A 15 3.74 10.91 -10.83
N SER A 16 2.73 10.05 -10.83
CA SER A 16 2.06 9.60 -12.06
C SER A 16 1.43 10.76 -12.82
N VAL A 17 0.74 11.67 -12.12
CA VAL A 17 0.13 12.86 -12.74
C VAL A 17 1.21 13.73 -13.40
N ILE A 18 2.29 14.04 -12.67
CA ILE A 18 3.39 14.86 -13.20
C ILE A 18 4.06 14.17 -14.39
N GLY A 19 4.36 12.87 -14.28
CA GLY A 19 4.97 12.10 -15.37
C GLY A 19 4.07 12.02 -16.61
N SER A 20 2.76 11.86 -16.42
CA SER A 20 1.81 11.85 -17.52
C SER A 20 1.71 13.21 -18.22
N LEU A 21 1.80 14.31 -17.47
CA LEU A 21 1.85 15.65 -18.03
C LEU A 21 3.12 15.84 -18.87
N MET A 22 4.28 15.40 -18.35
CA MET A 22 5.54 15.40 -19.10
C MET A 22 5.42 14.58 -20.40
N PHE A 23 4.78 13.41 -20.35
CA PHE A 23 4.59 12.58 -21.54
C PHE A 23 3.71 13.28 -22.60
N ILE A 24 2.61 13.91 -22.17
CA ILE A 24 1.70 14.63 -23.07
C ILE A 24 2.43 15.77 -23.81
N ILE A 25 3.21 16.58 -23.09
CA ILE A 25 3.92 17.72 -23.69
C ILE A 25 5.02 17.29 -24.67
N PHE A 26 5.61 16.10 -24.51
CA PHE A 26 6.59 15.59 -25.47
C PHE A 26 5.95 14.90 -26.67
N SER A 27 4.79 14.26 -26.47
CA SER A 27 4.16 13.45 -27.53
C SER A 27 3.26 14.26 -28.47
N PHE A 28 2.62 15.35 -28.02
CA PHE A 28 1.65 16.15 -28.80
C PHE A 28 0.62 15.35 -29.63
N ASN A 29 0.17 14.20 -29.11
CA ASN A 29 -0.83 13.36 -29.77
C ASN A 29 -2.10 13.27 -28.92
N LEU A 30 -3.28 13.38 -29.55
CA LEU A 30 -4.57 13.21 -28.90
C LEU A 30 -4.70 11.84 -28.21
N VAL A 31 -4.13 10.79 -28.80
CA VAL A 31 -4.13 9.45 -28.21
C VAL A 31 -3.31 9.43 -26.91
N ALA A 32 -2.18 10.13 -26.86
CA ALA A 32 -1.36 10.25 -25.66
C ALA A 32 -2.12 10.95 -24.51
N ILE A 33 -2.93 11.96 -24.83
CA ILE A 33 -3.77 12.66 -23.85
C ILE A 33 -4.83 11.72 -23.27
N VAL A 34 -5.58 11.02 -24.14
CA VAL A 34 -6.66 10.12 -23.69
C VAL A 34 -6.08 8.98 -22.84
N THR A 35 -5.01 8.35 -23.29
CA THR A 35 -4.34 7.26 -22.55
C THR A 35 -3.81 7.73 -21.20
N ALA A 36 -3.19 8.90 -21.12
CA ALA A 36 -2.69 9.48 -19.88
C ALA A 36 -3.80 9.75 -18.85
N ILE A 37 -4.96 10.25 -19.29
CA ILE A 37 -6.11 10.50 -18.40
C ILE A 37 -6.67 9.18 -17.87
N VAL A 38 -6.91 8.22 -18.77
CA VAL A 38 -7.44 6.89 -18.40
C VAL A 38 -6.49 6.18 -17.45
N PHE A 39 -5.19 6.23 -17.71
CA PHE A 39 -4.15 5.64 -16.86
C PHE A 39 -4.16 6.24 -15.45
N ASN A 40 -4.22 7.57 -15.30
CA ASN A 40 -4.25 8.20 -13.98
C ASN A 40 -5.52 7.85 -13.19
N MET A 41 -6.69 7.73 -13.85
CA MET A 41 -7.91 7.29 -13.19
C MET A 41 -7.83 5.83 -12.74
N LEU A 42 -7.38 4.93 -13.62
CA LEU A 42 -7.21 3.52 -13.30
C LEU A 42 -6.24 3.33 -12.13
N LEU A 43 -5.11 4.03 -12.15
CA LEU A 43 -4.09 3.97 -11.10
C LEU A 43 -4.67 4.45 -9.76
N PHE A 44 -5.45 5.54 -9.76
CA PHE A 44 -6.12 6.02 -8.55
C PHE A 44 -7.13 4.99 -7.98
N VAL A 45 -7.97 4.42 -8.84
CA VAL A 45 -8.97 3.41 -8.43
C VAL A 45 -8.27 2.14 -7.91
N ALA A 46 -7.22 1.67 -8.60
CA ALA A 46 -6.45 0.51 -8.19
C ALA A 46 -5.79 0.71 -6.81
N LEU A 47 -5.19 1.87 -6.57
CA LEU A 47 -4.59 2.22 -5.28
C LEU A 47 -5.64 2.30 -4.16
N SER A 48 -6.78 2.95 -4.44
CA SER A 48 -7.89 3.05 -3.49
C SER A 48 -8.46 1.68 -3.13
N TYR A 49 -8.64 0.81 -4.13
CA TYR A 49 -9.11 -0.56 -3.91
C TYR A 49 -8.10 -1.40 -3.12
N CYS A 50 -6.81 -1.27 -3.43
CA CYS A 50 -5.72 -1.96 -2.76
C CYS A 50 -5.65 -1.60 -1.27
N GLN A 51 -5.91 -0.34 -0.92
CA GLN A 51 -5.93 0.09 0.46
C GLN A 51 -7.21 -0.30 1.21
N ASN A 52 -8.36 -0.26 0.56
CA ASN A 52 -9.63 -0.67 1.17
C ASN A 52 -9.71 -2.18 1.44
N ASN A 53 -8.87 -2.98 0.77
CA ASN A 53 -8.68 -4.40 1.04
C ASN A 53 -7.30 -4.67 1.66
N PRO A 54 -7.09 -4.35 2.96
CA PRO A 54 -5.83 -4.60 3.66
C PRO A 54 -5.48 -6.10 3.79
N THR A 55 -6.36 -7.00 3.33
CA THR A 55 -6.15 -8.45 3.30
C THR A 55 -5.09 -8.88 2.27
N LEU A 56 -4.91 -8.16 1.17
CA LEU A 56 -3.84 -8.45 0.19
C LEU A 56 -2.47 -7.95 0.65
N PHE A 57 -2.47 -6.88 1.45
CA PHE A 57 -1.28 -6.30 2.10
C PHE A 57 -1.17 -6.70 3.57
N HIS A 58 -1.68 -7.89 3.95
CA HIS A 58 -1.13 -8.59 5.11
C HIS A 58 0.30 -9.00 4.73
N PHE A 59 1.24 -8.05 4.81
CA PHE A 59 2.62 -8.33 5.18
C PHE A 59 2.51 -9.07 6.49
N LYS A 60 2.44 -10.39 6.37
CA LYS A 60 2.37 -11.41 7.40
C LYS A 60 3.14 -10.88 8.60
N LYS A 61 2.40 -10.43 9.62
CA LYS A 61 2.97 -10.04 10.92
C LYS A 61 3.76 -11.27 11.37
N VAL A 62 5.08 -11.20 11.23
CA VAL A 62 6.01 -12.34 11.38
C VAL A 62 6.11 -12.87 12.81
N PHE A 63 5.24 -12.45 13.72
CA PHE A 63 5.17 -13.04 15.05
C PHE A 63 3.74 -13.33 15.46
N PRO A 64 3.26 -14.57 15.24
CA PRO A 64 2.17 -15.08 16.03
C PRO A 64 2.59 -15.06 17.50
N ASN A 65 1.70 -14.56 18.37
CA ASN A 65 1.86 -14.52 19.83
C ASN A 65 1.90 -15.93 20.47
N THR A 66 1.99 -16.98 19.64
CA THR A 66 2.12 -18.39 20.04
C THR A 66 3.53 -18.73 20.52
N ILE A 67 4.53 -17.87 20.29
CA ILE A 67 5.84 -17.96 20.96
C ILE A 67 5.93 -16.85 22.01
N ASN A 68 5.00 -16.86 22.94
CA ASN A 68 5.19 -16.21 24.23
C ASN A 68 5.81 -17.25 25.16
N ASN A 69 7.11 -17.12 25.45
CA ASN A 69 7.77 -17.85 26.55
C ASN A 69 7.22 -17.33 27.88
N LYS A 70 6.00 -17.74 28.25
CA LYS A 70 5.45 -17.43 29.56
C LYS A 70 5.13 -18.67 30.40
N ARG A 71 5.32 -19.90 29.92
CA ARG A 71 4.94 -21.11 30.67
C ARG A 71 5.81 -22.34 30.36
N ALA A 72 7.12 -22.25 30.57
CA ALA A 72 8.00 -23.42 30.59
C ALA A 72 8.88 -23.50 31.85
N SER A 73 8.43 -22.91 32.96
CA SER A 73 8.96 -23.22 34.28
C SER A 73 7.81 -23.46 35.23
N CYS A 74 7.23 -24.67 35.17
CA CYS A 74 6.52 -25.26 36.31
C CYS A 74 7.53 -25.68 37.38
N LEU A 75 8.43 -24.76 37.77
CA LEU A 75 9.31 -24.97 38.92
C LEU A 75 8.47 -24.69 40.16
N ASN A 76 7.77 -25.72 40.60
CA ASN A 76 7.30 -25.84 41.97
C ASN A 76 8.52 -26.31 42.78
N TYR A 77 9.26 -25.38 43.39
CA TYR A 77 10.30 -25.68 44.37
C TYR A 77 9.71 -25.47 45.77
N GLU A 78 8.87 -26.42 46.16
CA GLU A 78 8.56 -26.83 47.54
C GLU A 78 8.63 -28.37 47.42
N ASP A 79 9.46 -29.14 48.14
CA ASP A 79 9.59 -29.25 49.60
C ASP A 79 10.96 -29.85 50.01
N ASP A 80 11.65 -29.19 50.95
CA ASP A 80 12.32 -29.69 52.19
C ASP A 80 13.28 -28.63 52.78
#